data_AF-A0A209D7Q7-F1
#
_entry.id   AF-A0A209D7Q7-F1
#
_cell.length_a   1.000
_cell.length_b   1.000
_cell.length_c   1.000
_cell.angle_alpha   90.00
_cell.angle_beta   90.00
_cell.angle_gamma   90.00
#
_symmetry.space_group_name_H-M   'P 1'
#
loop_
_entity.id
_entity.type
_entity.pdbx_description
1 polymer ?
#
loop_
_entity_poly.entity_id
_entity_poly.type
_entity_poly.pdbx_seq_one_letter_code
_entity_poly.pdbx_strand_id
1 'polypeptide(L)'
;MATAVLTPDQLDGQASRLHDTQAWQQIVTGWDHTVPEPAPSPAEPTSAGPAEPSSTPPAGHSDWRRLLSVPVDRLVDDTLRTLPAAPPHERPLPGRLGAMLPDRVHLWRRVGQGDLRPSTHLGYARQILAEWGWQNTPYRLRNARGARCVCGALISAHRLGYGSLDTVDRAGAWLITELRAQGWPGLIGPWNRRPGRTAADALALFDATIRRASLAGQ
;
A
#
# COMPACT_ATOMS: atom_id res chain seq x y z
N MET A 1 6.50 5.77 -34.04
CA MET A 1 7.76 5.13 -33.64
C MET A 1 7.54 4.47 -32.30
N ALA A 2 7.79 3.17 -32.16
CA ALA A 2 7.60 2.45 -30.90
C ALA A 2 8.76 2.80 -29.95
N THR A 3 8.47 3.38 -28.79
CA THR A 3 9.44 3.55 -27.71
C THR A 3 9.66 2.20 -27.05
N ALA A 4 10.83 1.60 -27.25
CA ALA A 4 11.20 0.37 -26.56
C ALA A 4 11.28 0.66 -25.05
N VAL A 5 10.61 -0.16 -24.23
CA VAL A 5 10.70 -0.06 -22.78
C VAL A 5 12.08 -0.55 -22.36
N LEU A 6 12.95 0.37 -21.97
CA LEU A 6 14.28 0.07 -21.45
C LEU A 6 14.19 -0.30 -19.97
N THR A 7 14.99 -1.28 -19.55
CA THR A 7 15.25 -1.49 -18.11
C THR A 7 16.08 -0.33 -17.56
N PRO A 8 16.04 -0.04 -16.24
CA PRO A 8 16.82 1.04 -15.63
C PRO A 8 18.31 1.00 -15.99
N ASP A 9 18.94 -0.18 -15.92
CA ASP A 9 20.36 -0.33 -16.26
C ASP A 9 20.66 -0.05 -17.75
N GLN A 10 19.71 -0.38 -18.63
CA GLN A 10 19.84 -0.08 -20.06
C GLN A 10 19.66 1.41 -20.35
N LEU A 11 18.79 2.09 -19.60
CA LEU A 11 18.63 3.53 -19.69
C LEU A 11 19.91 4.23 -19.22
N ASP A 12 20.46 3.84 -18.08
CA ASP A 12 21.71 4.39 -17.53
C ASP A 12 22.88 4.15 -18.48
N GLY A 13 23.00 2.93 -19.03
CA GLY A 13 24.02 2.62 -20.03
C GLY A 13 23.86 3.38 -21.35
N GLN A 14 22.64 3.80 -21.72
CA GLN A 14 22.42 4.67 -22.87
C GLN A 14 22.75 6.13 -22.54
N ALA A 15 22.36 6.62 -21.37
CA ALA A 15 22.66 7.99 -20.90
C ALA A 15 24.18 8.21 -20.77
N SER A 16 24.91 7.27 -20.17
CA SER A 16 26.37 7.35 -20.06
C SER A 16 27.06 7.44 -21.42
N ARG A 17 26.61 6.66 -22.41
CA ARG A 17 27.18 6.71 -23.77
C ARG A 17 26.90 8.03 -24.47
N LEU A 18 25.75 8.66 -24.19
CA LEU A 18 25.38 9.95 -24.75
C LEU A 18 26.28 11.07 -24.19
N HIS A 19 26.63 11.02 -22.89
CA HIS A 19 27.53 11.98 -22.26
C HIS A 19 28.92 12.06 -22.91
N ASP A 20 29.43 10.93 -23.39
CA ASP A 20 30.74 10.85 -24.04
C ASP A 20 30.71 11.29 -25.52
N THR A 21 29.54 11.63 -26.07
CA THR A 21 29.43 12.04 -27.46
C THR A 21 29.82 13.50 -27.68
N GLN A 22 30.42 13.76 -28.85
CA GLN A 22 30.67 15.12 -29.32
C GLN A 22 29.37 15.93 -29.48
N ALA A 23 28.25 15.26 -29.81
CA ALA A 23 26.95 15.91 -29.89
C ALA A 23 26.49 16.47 -28.54
N TRP A 24 26.69 15.71 -27.45
CA TRP A 24 26.44 16.21 -26.10
C TRP A 24 27.33 17.40 -25.74
N GLN A 25 28.63 17.32 -26.06
CA GLN A 25 29.56 18.43 -25.82
C GLN A 25 29.13 19.71 -26.57
N GLN A 26 28.72 19.58 -27.84
CA GLN A 26 28.24 20.71 -28.65
C GLN A 26 26.99 21.36 -28.04
N ILE A 27 26.02 20.56 -27.57
CA ILE A 27 24.81 21.07 -26.92
C ILE A 27 25.17 21.85 -25.65
N VAL A 28 26.03 21.29 -24.80
CA VAL A 28 26.43 21.93 -23.54
C VAL A 28 27.21 23.22 -23.80
N THR A 29 28.14 23.23 -24.76
CA THR A 29 28.89 24.45 -25.12
C THR A 29 28.00 25.53 -25.75
N GLY A 30 26.89 25.15 -26.38
CA GLY A 30 25.93 26.07 -26.97
C GLY A 30 24.96 26.70 -25.98
N TRP A 31 24.92 26.25 -24.72
CA TRP A 31 23.98 26.79 -23.72
C TRP A 31 24.24 28.27 -23.40
N ASP A 32 25.48 28.72 -23.43
CA ASP A 32 25.86 30.12 -23.24
C ASP A 32 25.26 31.05 -24.32
N HIS A 33 24.78 30.52 -25.44
CA HIS A 33 24.19 31.29 -26.55
C HIS A 33 22.65 31.23 -26.59
N THR A 34 22.02 30.48 -25.68
CA THR A 34 20.55 30.31 -25.64
C THR A 34 19.85 31.13 -24.58
N VAL A 35 20.59 31.92 -23.79
CA VAL A 35 20.02 32.90 -22.85
C VAL A 35 20.00 34.27 -23.55
N PRO A 36 18.82 34.85 -23.88
CA PRO A 36 18.78 36.23 -24.33
C PRO A 36 19.26 37.15 -23.20
N GLU A 37 20.22 38.01 -23.50
CA GLU A 37 20.73 39.02 -22.56
C GLU A 37 19.58 39.95 -22.12
N PRO A 38 19.33 40.13 -20.81
CA PRO A 38 18.22 40.96 -20.35
C PRO A 38 18.51 42.42 -20.67
N ALA A 39 17.65 43.04 -21.50
CA ALA A 39 17.76 44.44 -21.86
C ALA A 39 17.70 45.34 -20.60
N PRO A 40 18.52 46.41 -20.53
CA PRO A 40 18.48 47.33 -19.40
C PRO A 40 17.15 48.10 -19.37
N SER A 41 16.51 48.07 -18.20
CA SER A 41 15.23 48.75 -17.93
C SER A 41 15.43 50.28 -17.84
N PRO A 42 14.57 51.12 -18.45
CA PRO A 42 14.64 52.56 -18.26
C PRO A 42 14.18 52.94 -16.85
N ALA A 43 14.92 53.84 -16.21
CA ALA A 43 14.65 54.37 -14.88
C ALA A 43 13.23 55.00 -14.75
N GLU A 44 12.53 54.63 -13.68
CA GLU A 44 11.39 55.36 -13.11
C GLU A 44 11.83 56.74 -12.57
N PRO A 45 10.94 57.76 -12.37
CA PRO A 45 9.67 57.59 -11.64
C PRO A 45 8.49 58.53 -12.01
N THR A 46 7.28 58.20 -11.52
CA THR A 46 6.46 59.02 -10.58
C THR A 46 4.93 58.84 -10.76
N SER A 47 4.30 58.39 -9.67
CA SER A 47 2.94 58.66 -9.13
C SER A 47 1.63 58.38 -9.90
N ALA A 48 0.80 57.54 -9.23
CA ALA A 48 -0.60 57.76 -8.81
C ALA A 48 -1.66 56.77 -9.37
N GLY A 49 -2.37 56.09 -8.45
CA GLY A 49 -3.71 55.51 -8.68
C GLY A 49 -3.88 54.03 -8.29
N PRO A 50 -4.86 53.65 -7.44
CA PRO A 50 -5.05 52.27 -6.98
C PRO A 50 -6.07 51.49 -7.82
N ALA A 51 -5.80 50.21 -8.07
CA ALA A 51 -6.71 49.05 -7.94
C ALA A 51 -6.20 47.86 -8.79
N GLU A 52 -5.89 46.74 -8.12
CA GLU A 52 -5.80 45.42 -8.75
C GLU A 52 -7.18 44.95 -9.24
N PRO A 53 -7.23 43.94 -10.13
CA PRO A 53 -7.39 42.59 -9.60
C PRO A 53 -6.38 41.58 -10.19
N SER A 54 -5.68 40.97 -9.25
CA SER A 54 -5.24 39.58 -9.14
C SER A 54 -5.51 38.65 -10.34
N SER A 55 -4.44 38.10 -10.91
CA SER A 55 -4.47 36.76 -11.52
C SER A 55 -3.24 35.97 -11.08
N THR A 56 -3.48 35.04 -10.14
CA THR A 56 -2.53 34.04 -9.66
C THR A 56 -2.17 33.07 -10.80
N PRO A 57 -0.89 32.85 -11.14
CA PRO A 57 -0.52 31.81 -12.08
C PRO A 57 -0.54 30.42 -11.41
N PRO A 58 -0.85 29.34 -12.16
CA PRO A 58 -1.06 28.01 -11.62
C PRO A 58 0.24 27.44 -10.99
N ALA A 59 0.11 26.98 -9.76
CA ALA A 59 1.12 26.24 -9.01
C ALA A 59 1.43 24.91 -9.72
N GLY A 60 2.56 24.84 -10.41
CA GLY A 60 3.00 23.60 -11.04
C GLY A 60 4.41 23.64 -11.62
N HIS A 61 4.92 24.82 -11.97
CA HIS A 61 6.29 24.95 -12.52
C HIS A 61 7.32 25.53 -11.54
N SER A 62 6.87 26.03 -10.39
CA SER A 62 7.72 26.68 -9.38
C SER A 62 8.30 25.70 -8.34
N ASP A 63 7.78 24.47 -8.26
CA ASP A 63 7.99 23.61 -7.11
C ASP A 63 9.33 22.85 -7.17
N TRP A 64 9.75 22.41 -8.35
CA TRP A 64 11.01 21.66 -8.51
C TRP A 64 12.26 22.53 -8.36
N ARG A 65 12.21 23.81 -8.77
CA ARG A 65 13.34 24.74 -8.59
C ARG A 65 13.63 24.99 -7.12
N ARG A 66 12.60 24.97 -6.28
CA ARG A 66 12.72 25.09 -4.84
C ARG A 66 13.47 23.90 -4.23
N LEU A 67 13.32 22.71 -4.80
CA LEU A 67 14.04 21.51 -4.37
C LEU A 67 15.55 21.62 -4.62
N LEU A 68 15.97 22.32 -5.69
CA LEU A 68 17.40 22.53 -5.99
C LEU A 68 18.13 23.40 -4.96
N SER A 69 17.40 24.17 -4.16
CA SER A 69 17.97 24.99 -3.08
C SER A 69 17.98 24.28 -1.72
N VAL A 70 17.42 23.07 -1.63
CA VAL A 70 17.41 22.27 -0.40
C VAL A 70 18.66 21.37 -0.38
N PRO A 71 19.38 21.28 0.76
CA PRO A 71 20.50 20.35 0.88
C PRO A 71 20.09 18.90 0.58
N VAL A 72 20.95 18.16 -0.12
CA VAL A 72 20.68 16.76 -0.55
C VAL A 72 20.29 15.88 0.63
N ASP A 73 21.01 15.97 1.76
CA ASP A 73 20.71 15.17 2.95
C ASP A 73 19.27 15.40 3.47
N ARG A 74 18.78 16.64 3.37
CA ARG A 74 17.43 17.00 3.79
C ARG A 74 16.37 16.49 2.82
N LEU A 75 16.65 16.52 1.52
CA LEU A 75 15.78 15.91 0.50
C LEU A 75 15.69 14.40 0.70
N VAL A 76 16.83 13.76 0.96
CA VAL A 76 16.89 12.31 1.22
C VAL A 76 16.07 11.99 2.47
N ASP A 77 16.27 12.71 3.57
CA ASP A 77 15.56 12.42 4.82
C ASP A 77 14.04 12.70 4.72
N ASP A 78 13.64 13.79 4.06
CA ASP A 78 12.21 14.06 3.79
C ASP A 78 11.59 13.00 2.86
N THR A 79 12.34 12.51 1.87
CA THR A 79 11.91 11.42 0.99
C THR A 79 11.80 10.10 1.75
N LEU A 80 12.79 9.75 2.56
CA LEU A 80 12.76 8.55 3.40
C LEU A 80 11.60 8.57 4.40
N ARG A 81 11.24 9.74 4.92
CA ARG A 81 10.09 9.92 5.83
C ARG A 81 8.73 9.82 5.12
N THR A 82 8.69 10.06 3.81
CA THR A 82 7.46 9.97 3.00
C THR A 82 7.32 8.64 2.25
N LEU A 83 8.42 7.90 2.11
CA LEU A 83 8.38 6.56 1.55
C LEU A 83 7.50 5.64 2.42
N PRO A 84 6.63 4.84 1.81
CA PRO A 84 5.91 3.81 2.53
C PRO A 84 6.93 2.88 3.21
N ALA A 85 6.67 2.50 4.45
CA ALA A 85 7.49 1.50 5.14
C ALA A 85 7.65 0.26 4.24
N ALA A 86 8.89 -0.23 4.13
CA ALA A 86 9.17 -1.43 3.35
C ALA A 86 8.21 -2.55 3.78
N PRO A 87 7.51 -3.21 2.84
CA PRO A 87 6.61 -4.28 3.20
C PRO A 87 7.42 -5.33 3.95
N PRO A 88 6.94 -5.82 5.11
CA PRO A 88 7.62 -6.91 5.79
C PRO A 88 7.77 -8.07 4.80
N HIS A 89 8.84 -8.87 4.93
CA HIS A 89 8.99 -10.09 4.14
C HIS A 89 7.81 -11.03 4.42
N GLU A 90 6.77 -10.92 3.60
CA GLU A 90 5.58 -11.74 3.70
C GLU A 90 5.94 -13.15 3.24
N ARG A 91 6.08 -14.07 4.19
CA ARG A 91 6.19 -15.48 3.85
C ARG A 91 4.92 -15.88 3.10
N PRO A 92 5.02 -16.37 1.85
CA PRO A 92 3.84 -16.77 1.10
C PRO A 92 3.09 -17.86 1.86
N LEU A 93 1.76 -17.83 1.74
CA LEU A 93 0.91 -18.86 2.31
C LEU A 93 1.32 -20.22 1.74
N PRO A 94 1.24 -21.30 2.55
CA PRO A 94 1.26 -22.65 2.01
C PRO A 94 0.23 -22.74 0.89
N GLY A 95 0.63 -23.13 -0.32
CA GLY A 95 -0.30 -23.23 -1.47
C GLY A 95 -1.47 -24.19 -1.22
N ARG A 96 -2.29 -24.46 -2.23
CA ARG A 96 -3.56 -25.23 -2.06
C ARG A 96 -3.42 -26.58 -1.34
N LEU A 97 -2.32 -27.30 -1.54
CA LEU A 97 -2.05 -28.54 -0.79
C LEU A 97 -1.82 -28.27 0.70
N GLY A 98 -1.10 -27.20 1.02
CA GLY A 98 -0.90 -26.72 2.39
C GLY A 98 -2.18 -26.28 3.08
N ALA A 99 -3.18 -25.81 2.33
CA ALA A 99 -4.50 -25.47 2.84
C ALA A 99 -5.30 -26.69 3.35
N MET A 100 -5.09 -27.86 2.72
CA MET A 100 -5.72 -29.13 3.09
C MET A 100 -5.03 -29.78 4.30
N LEU A 101 -3.73 -29.57 4.46
CA LEU A 101 -2.98 -30.10 5.60
C LEU A 101 -3.51 -29.55 6.93
N PRO A 102 -3.57 -30.37 7.99
CA PRO A 102 -3.93 -29.89 9.33
C PRO A 102 -3.05 -28.73 9.74
N ASP A 103 -3.64 -27.66 10.28
CA ASP A 103 -2.90 -26.44 10.62
C ASP A 103 -1.74 -26.68 11.61
N ARG A 104 -1.80 -27.76 12.40
CA ARG A 104 -0.71 -28.17 13.31
C ARG A 104 0.62 -28.43 12.60
N VAL A 105 0.58 -28.77 11.31
CA VAL A 105 1.77 -29.01 10.48
C VAL A 105 2.52 -27.71 10.22
N HIS A 106 1.86 -26.56 10.37
CA HIS A 106 2.46 -25.24 10.11
C HIS A 106 2.98 -24.55 11.38
N LEU A 107 2.90 -25.20 12.55
CA LEU A 107 3.24 -24.57 13.84
C LEU A 107 4.70 -24.12 13.94
N TRP A 108 5.61 -24.75 13.20
CA TRP A 108 7.02 -24.35 13.12
C TRP A 108 7.20 -22.93 12.54
N ARG A 109 6.22 -22.43 11.77
CA ARG A 109 6.26 -21.08 11.21
C ARG A 109 6.14 -19.97 12.26
N ARG A 110 5.74 -20.32 13.49
CA ARG A 110 5.59 -19.39 14.62
C ARG A 110 6.91 -18.96 15.26
N VAL A 111 8.00 -19.69 15.04
CA VAL A 111 9.27 -19.38 15.69
C VAL A 111 9.73 -17.98 15.29
N GLY A 112 9.88 -17.10 16.29
CA GLY A 112 10.34 -15.72 16.13
C GLY A 112 9.28 -14.69 15.72
N GLN A 113 7.99 -15.02 15.75
CA GLN A 113 6.92 -14.08 15.39
C GLN A 113 6.41 -13.28 16.61
N GLY A 114 6.27 -11.96 16.44
CA GLY A 114 5.77 -11.04 17.46
C GLY A 114 4.24 -10.89 17.45
N ASP A 115 3.72 -10.15 18.42
CA ASP A 115 2.31 -9.81 18.46
C ASP A 115 1.96 -8.83 17.32
N LEU A 116 0.80 -9.06 16.69
CA LEU A 116 0.36 -8.27 15.53
C LEU A 116 -0.79 -7.35 15.91
N ARG A 117 -0.93 -6.27 15.15
CA ARG A 117 -2.14 -5.45 15.18
C ARG A 117 -3.33 -6.27 14.66
N PRO A 118 -4.52 -6.14 15.27
CA PRO A 118 -5.76 -6.74 14.76
C PRO A 118 -6.00 -6.55 13.25
N SER A 119 -5.77 -5.36 12.69
CA SER A 119 -5.92 -5.09 11.26
C SER A 119 -4.98 -5.94 10.39
N THR A 120 -3.72 -6.07 10.81
CA THR A 120 -2.72 -6.91 10.12
C THR A 120 -3.13 -8.39 10.18
N HIS A 121 -3.59 -8.87 11.34
CA HIS A 121 -4.11 -10.24 11.48
C HIS A 121 -5.32 -10.51 10.58
N LEU A 122 -6.24 -9.55 10.50
CA LEU A 122 -7.38 -9.60 9.59
C LEU A 122 -6.94 -9.64 8.13
N GLY A 123 -5.88 -8.91 7.76
CA GLY A 123 -5.26 -8.96 6.43
C GLY A 123 -4.79 -10.36 6.05
N TYR A 124 -4.07 -11.06 6.93
CA TYR A 124 -3.66 -12.45 6.69
C TYR A 124 -4.86 -13.40 6.62
N ALA A 125 -5.85 -13.24 7.49
CA ALA A 125 -7.08 -14.04 7.42
C ALA A 125 -7.85 -13.80 6.10
N ARG A 126 -7.88 -12.56 5.61
CA ARG A 126 -8.44 -12.19 4.30
C ARG A 126 -7.69 -12.84 3.15
N GLN A 127 -6.36 -12.87 3.19
CA GLN A 127 -5.53 -13.55 2.20
C GLN A 127 -5.81 -15.06 2.19
N ILE A 128 -5.92 -15.69 3.37
CA ILE A 128 -6.28 -17.10 3.50
C ILE A 128 -7.63 -17.40 2.83
N LEU A 129 -8.66 -16.56 3.04
CA LEU A 129 -9.95 -16.76 2.39
C LEU A 129 -9.87 -16.62 0.87
N ALA A 130 -9.06 -15.69 0.36
CA ALA A 130 -8.88 -15.49 -1.07
C ALA A 130 -8.14 -16.66 -1.74
N GLU A 131 -7.06 -17.14 -1.13
CA GLU A 131 -6.19 -18.15 -1.73
C GLU A 131 -6.67 -19.59 -1.47
N TRP A 132 -7.12 -19.88 -0.24
CA TRP A 132 -7.54 -21.22 0.17
C TRP A 132 -9.04 -21.45 -0.01
N GLY A 133 -9.79 -20.38 -0.23
CA GLY A 133 -11.22 -20.39 -0.49
C GLY A 133 -12.05 -20.23 0.78
N TRP A 134 -13.32 -19.88 0.55
CA TRP A 134 -14.32 -19.68 1.58
C TRP A 134 -15.34 -20.83 1.63
N GLN A 135 -15.89 -21.10 2.82
CA GLN A 135 -16.99 -22.04 3.01
C GLN A 135 -17.96 -21.61 4.13
N ASN A 136 -19.22 -22.02 4.00
CA ASN A 136 -20.30 -21.72 4.93
C ASN A 136 -20.93 -22.94 5.61
N THR A 137 -20.28 -24.10 5.56
CA THR A 137 -20.80 -25.31 6.18
C THR A 137 -20.94 -25.11 7.69
N PRO A 138 -22.13 -25.38 8.27
CA PRO A 138 -22.38 -25.18 9.69
C PRO A 138 -21.36 -25.91 10.57
N TYR A 139 -20.92 -25.23 11.63
CA TYR A 139 -20.03 -25.75 12.67
C TYR A 139 -18.68 -26.31 12.17
N ARG A 140 -18.28 -25.97 10.94
CA ARG A 140 -16.96 -26.31 10.41
C ARG A 140 -16.11 -25.07 10.24
N LEU A 141 -14.90 -25.11 10.79
CA LEU A 141 -13.88 -24.09 10.54
C LEU A 141 -13.24 -24.26 9.15
N ARG A 142 -13.26 -25.50 8.65
CA ARG A 142 -12.58 -25.92 7.43
C ARG A 142 -13.32 -27.06 6.74
N ASN A 143 -13.33 -27.08 5.40
CA ASN A 143 -13.82 -28.22 4.62
C ASN A 143 -12.67 -29.12 4.10
N ALA A 144 -13.02 -30.25 3.47
CA ALA A 144 -12.04 -31.21 2.95
C ALA A 144 -11.08 -30.61 1.90
N ARG A 145 -11.49 -29.53 1.20
CA ARG A 145 -10.67 -28.84 0.20
C ARG A 145 -9.75 -27.77 0.80
N GLY A 146 -9.80 -27.55 2.11
CA GLY A 146 -9.04 -26.49 2.77
C GLY A 146 -9.68 -25.11 2.70
N ALA A 147 -10.93 -24.97 2.26
CA ALA A 147 -11.62 -23.69 2.37
C ALA A 147 -11.95 -23.40 3.85
N ARG A 148 -11.88 -22.14 4.28
CA ARG A 148 -12.13 -21.71 5.67
C ARG A 148 -13.42 -20.91 5.78
N CYS A 149 -14.08 -20.96 6.94
CA CYS A 149 -15.07 -19.92 7.29
C CYS A 149 -14.35 -18.70 7.87
N VAL A 150 -15.08 -17.60 8.15
CA VAL A 150 -14.51 -16.40 8.77
C VAL A 150 -13.70 -16.71 10.04
N CYS A 151 -14.28 -17.42 11.02
CA CYS A 151 -13.54 -17.81 12.24
C CYS A 151 -12.37 -18.76 11.94
N GLY A 152 -12.55 -19.67 10.99
CA GLY A 152 -11.50 -20.60 10.57
C GLY A 152 -10.29 -19.89 9.96
N ALA A 153 -10.50 -18.80 9.24
CA ALA A 153 -9.43 -17.99 8.67
C ALA A 153 -8.63 -17.27 9.76
N LEU A 154 -9.29 -16.67 10.77
CA LEU A 154 -8.61 -16.04 11.92
C LEU A 154 -7.72 -17.03 12.67
N ILE A 155 -8.25 -18.22 12.95
CA ILE A 155 -7.50 -19.28 13.65
C ILE A 155 -6.36 -19.81 12.79
N SER A 156 -6.57 -19.94 11.47
CA SER A 156 -5.52 -20.40 10.55
C SER A 156 -4.38 -19.40 10.48
N ALA A 157 -4.66 -18.09 10.45
CA ALA A 157 -3.64 -17.04 10.49
C ALA A 157 -2.76 -17.17 11.76
N HIS A 158 -3.39 -17.32 12.93
CA HIS A 158 -2.66 -17.57 14.18
C HIS A 158 -1.78 -18.83 14.13
N ARG A 159 -2.30 -19.93 13.58
CA ARG A 159 -1.55 -21.20 13.48
C ARG A 159 -0.40 -21.15 12.49
N LEU A 160 -0.47 -20.24 11.51
CA LEU A 160 0.62 -19.94 10.58
C LEU A 160 1.68 -19.01 11.19
N GLY A 161 1.44 -18.47 12.39
CA GLY A 161 2.35 -17.59 13.11
C GLY A 161 2.04 -16.11 12.99
N TYR A 162 0.89 -15.75 12.42
CA TYR A 162 0.45 -14.37 12.39
C TYR A 162 -0.36 -14.08 13.66
N GLY A 163 0.23 -13.38 14.62
CA GLY A 163 -0.44 -12.92 15.83
C GLY A 163 -0.65 -14.00 16.91
N SER A 164 -1.02 -13.53 18.10
CA SER A 164 -1.34 -14.36 19.26
C SER A 164 -2.84 -14.73 19.30
N LEU A 165 -3.25 -15.55 20.27
CA LEU A 165 -4.68 -15.78 20.52
C LEU A 165 -5.39 -14.50 20.98
N ASP A 166 -4.69 -13.62 21.71
CA ASP A 166 -5.22 -12.29 22.04
C ASP A 166 -5.48 -11.46 20.78
N THR A 167 -4.57 -11.49 19.81
CA THR A 167 -4.80 -10.84 18.51
C THR A 167 -6.03 -11.39 17.81
N VAL A 168 -6.25 -12.72 17.85
CA VAL A 168 -7.43 -13.37 17.26
C VAL A 168 -8.71 -12.87 17.92
N ASP A 169 -8.75 -12.78 19.26
CA ASP A 169 -9.93 -12.34 20.00
C ASP A 169 -10.23 -10.85 19.71
N ARG A 170 -9.20 -10.00 19.71
CA ARG A 170 -9.34 -8.58 19.35
C ARG A 170 -9.78 -8.37 17.91
N ALA A 171 -9.23 -9.13 16.96
CA ALA A 171 -9.66 -9.13 15.56
C ALA A 171 -11.12 -9.61 15.42
N GLY A 172 -11.51 -10.63 16.18
CA GLY A 172 -12.89 -11.11 16.26
C GLY A 172 -13.85 -10.05 16.78
N ALA A 173 -13.45 -9.27 17.80
CA ALA A 173 -14.25 -8.16 18.32
C ALA A 173 -14.48 -7.06 17.27
N TRP A 174 -13.46 -6.75 16.46
CA TRP A 174 -13.60 -5.82 15.32
C TRP A 174 -14.59 -6.34 14.27
N LEU A 175 -14.55 -7.64 13.94
CA LEU A 175 -15.53 -8.25 13.03
C LEU A 175 -16.95 -8.18 13.57
N ILE A 176 -17.16 -8.44 14.87
CA ILE A 176 -18.46 -8.29 15.52
C ILE A 176 -18.94 -6.83 15.45
N THR A 177 -18.03 -5.88 15.67
CA THR A 177 -18.35 -4.44 15.59
C THR A 177 -18.78 -4.05 14.18
N GLU A 178 -18.06 -4.51 13.16
CA GLU A 178 -18.40 -4.24 11.76
C GLU A 178 -19.73 -4.90 11.37
N LEU A 179 -19.97 -6.14 11.79
CA LEU A 179 -21.25 -6.82 11.58
C LEU A 179 -22.42 -6.04 12.19
N ARG A 180 -22.27 -5.54 13.42
CA ARG A 180 -23.28 -4.69 14.06
C ARG A 180 -23.52 -3.40 13.28
N ALA A 181 -22.46 -2.76 12.78
CA ALA A 181 -22.57 -1.56 11.94
C ALA A 181 -23.31 -1.83 10.63
N GLN A 182 -23.22 -3.06 10.09
CA GLN A 182 -23.98 -3.51 8.91
C GLN A 182 -25.39 -4.01 9.25
N GLY A 183 -25.86 -3.83 10.48
CA GLY A 183 -27.20 -4.24 10.92
C GLY A 183 -27.33 -5.72 11.29
N TRP A 184 -26.22 -6.44 11.48
CA TRP A 184 -26.23 -7.82 11.96
C TRP A 184 -26.03 -7.90 13.49
N PRO A 185 -27.06 -8.28 14.27
CA PRO A 185 -26.95 -8.33 15.73
C PRO A 185 -26.30 -9.61 16.27
N GLY A 186 -26.15 -10.64 15.43
CA GLY A 186 -25.69 -11.96 15.85
C GLY A 186 -24.16 -12.13 15.85
N LEU A 187 -23.73 -13.36 16.12
CA LEU A 187 -22.31 -13.75 16.07
C LEU A 187 -21.83 -14.01 14.62
N ILE A 188 -20.51 -14.11 14.45
CA ILE A 188 -19.84 -14.38 13.16
C ILE A 188 -20.29 -15.73 12.55
N GLY A 189 -20.41 -16.78 13.36
CA GLY A 189 -20.79 -18.12 12.87
C GLY A 189 -22.18 -18.15 12.20
N PRO A 190 -23.24 -17.67 12.88
CA PRO A 190 -24.56 -17.48 12.29
C PRO A 190 -24.58 -16.61 11.03
N TRP A 191 -23.78 -15.53 10.99
CA TRP A 191 -23.65 -14.70 9.79
C TRP A 191 -23.06 -15.50 8.62
N ASN A 192 -21.94 -16.19 8.85
CA ASN A 192 -21.20 -16.93 7.83
C ASN A 192 -22.05 -18.05 7.20
N ARG A 193 -22.96 -18.66 7.97
CA ARG A 193 -23.83 -19.77 7.50
C ARG A 193 -25.17 -19.32 6.91
N ARG A 194 -25.47 -18.02 6.87
CA ARG A 194 -26.77 -17.53 6.37
C ARG A 194 -26.95 -17.91 4.89
N PRO A 195 -28.11 -18.44 4.48
CA PRO A 195 -28.38 -18.75 3.07
C PRO A 195 -28.12 -17.55 2.17
N GLY A 196 -27.57 -17.81 0.99
CA GLY A 196 -27.20 -16.79 0.01
C GLY A 196 -25.95 -15.97 0.35
N ARG A 197 -25.21 -16.28 1.43
CA ARG A 197 -23.88 -15.70 1.61
C ARG A 197 -22.89 -16.25 0.60
N THR A 198 -22.00 -15.39 0.15
CA THR A 198 -20.98 -15.70 -0.84
C THR A 198 -19.56 -15.52 -0.28
N ALA A 199 -18.58 -16.04 -1.00
CA ALA A 199 -17.18 -15.73 -0.72
C ALA A 199 -16.91 -14.23 -0.80
N ALA A 200 -17.49 -13.54 -1.79
CA ALA A 200 -17.35 -12.09 -1.95
C ALA A 200 -17.87 -11.32 -0.73
N ASP A 201 -18.99 -11.74 -0.14
CA ASP A 201 -19.51 -11.13 1.10
C ASP A 201 -18.51 -11.27 2.25
N ALA A 202 -17.90 -12.46 2.41
CA ALA A 202 -16.90 -12.70 3.45
C ALA A 202 -15.66 -11.83 3.24
N LEU A 203 -15.16 -11.75 2.00
CA LEU A 203 -14.03 -10.90 1.66
C LEU A 203 -14.35 -9.42 1.91
N ALA A 204 -15.54 -8.94 1.53
CA ALA A 204 -15.99 -7.57 1.77
C ALA A 204 -16.12 -7.25 3.27
N LEU A 205 -16.60 -8.19 4.09
CA LEU A 205 -16.63 -8.04 5.54
C LEU A 205 -15.22 -7.83 6.11
N PHE A 206 -14.25 -8.65 5.68
CA PHE A 206 -12.85 -8.47 6.07
C PHE A 206 -12.30 -7.13 5.61
N ASP A 207 -12.51 -6.74 4.34
CA ASP A 207 -12.00 -5.49 3.78
C ASP A 207 -12.55 -4.26 4.52
N ALA A 208 -13.84 -4.29 4.90
CA ALA A 208 -14.45 -3.25 5.73
C ALA A 208 -13.91 -3.23 7.16
N THR A 209 -13.74 -4.39 7.77
CA THR A 209 -13.22 -4.51 9.15
C THR A 209 -11.76 -4.07 9.23
N ILE A 210 -10.93 -4.48 8.27
CA ILE A 210 -9.51 -4.08 8.16
C ILE A 210 -9.43 -2.55 8.10
N ARG A 211 -10.17 -1.93 7.17
CA ARG A 211 -10.20 -0.47 7.05
C ARG A 211 -10.60 0.20 8.36
N ARG A 212 -11.65 -0.27 9.02
CA ARG A 212 -12.10 0.31 10.30
C ARG A 212 -11.03 0.18 11.40
N ALA A 213 -10.46 -1.01 11.57
CA ALA A 213 -9.43 -1.26 12.57
C ALA A 213 -8.17 -0.41 12.30
N SER A 214 -7.70 -0.36 11.05
CA SER A 214 -6.54 0.45 10.65
C SER A 214 -6.75 1.94 10.92
N LEU A 215 -7.94 2.48 10.63
CA LEU A 215 -8.27 3.88 10.93
C LEU A 215 -8.29 4.18 12.44
N ALA A 216 -8.53 3.17 13.27
CA ALA A 216 -8.45 3.27 14.72
C ALA A 216 -7.03 3.00 15.28
N GLY A 217 -6.03 2.82 14.42
CA GLY A 217 -4.66 2.47 14.81
C GLY A 217 -4.50 1.05 15.36
N GLN A 218 -5.51 0.20 15.15
CA GLN A 218 -5.55 -1.21 15.53
C GLN A 218 -5.31 -2.12 14.33
#